data_AF-A0A2V9LGV3-F1
#
_entry.id   AF-A0A2V9LGV3-F1
#
_cell.length_a   1.000
_cell.length_b   1.000
_cell.length_c   1.000
_cell.angle_alpha   90.00
_cell.angle_beta   90.00
_cell.angle_gamma   90.00
#
_symmetry.space_group_name_H-M   'P 1'
#
loop_
_entity.id
_entity.type
_entity.pdbx_description
1 polymer ?
#
loop_
_entity_poly.entity_id
_entity_poly.type
_entity_poly.pdbx_seq_one_letter_code
_entity_poly.pdbx_strand_id
1 'polypeptide(L)' 'MVPRFVERELRSFLECGVLAHGFLRVHCDACGRDRVVAFSCKGRSLCSSCGGRRMADTAAHLVGRVLLKVPVRQRVLSVS' A
#
# COMPACT_ATOMS: atom_id res chain seq x y z
N MET A 1 9.36 -9.66 28.85
CA MET A 1 10.19 -9.79 27.63
C MET A 1 9.25 -9.85 26.44
N VAL A 2 9.33 -8.89 25.51
CA VAL A 2 8.52 -8.91 24.28
C VAL A 2 9.22 -9.81 23.25
N PRO A 3 8.51 -10.66 22.51
CA PRO A 3 9.14 -11.46 21.47
C PRO A 3 9.76 -10.58 20.38
N ARG A 4 10.98 -10.92 19.93
CA ARG A 4 11.72 -10.15 18.92
C ARG A 4 10.94 -9.88 17.63
N PHE A 5 10.05 -10.79 17.23
CA PHE A 5 9.23 -10.58 16.04
C PHE A 5 8.25 -9.42 16.23
N VAL A 6 7.67 -9.22 17.42
CA VAL A 6 6.72 -8.14 17.69
C VAL A 6 7.42 -6.79 17.55
N GLU A 7 8.61 -6.65 18.14
CA GLU A 7 9.41 -5.40 18.03
C GLU A 7 9.80 -5.11 16.58
N ARG A 8 10.22 -6.13 15.82
CA ARG A 8 10.59 -5.98 14.42
C ARG A 8 9.41 -5.55 13.55
N GLU A 9 8.25 -6.19 13.71
CA GLU A 9 7.03 -5.84 12.96
C GLU A 9 6.55 -4.43 13.32
N LEU A 10 6.58 -4.06 14.61
CA LEU A 10 6.19 -2.73 15.07
C LEU A 10 7.12 -1.65 14.50
N ARG A 11 8.43 -1.86 14.56
CA ARG A 11 9.41 -0.93 13.97
C ARG A 11 9.19 -0.78 12.45
N SER A 12 9.05 -1.90 11.75
CA SER A 12 8.78 -1.89 10.31
C SER A 12 7.49 -1.13 9.97
N PHE A 13 6.45 -1.29 10.79
CA PHE A 13 5.20 -0.53 10.65
C PHE A 13 5.41 0.98 10.83
N LEU A 14 6.15 1.40 11.86
CA LEU A 14 6.40 2.82 12.16
C LEU A 14 7.26 3.50 11.09
N GLU A 15 8.17 2.76 10.47
CA GLU A 15 9.07 3.27 9.42
C GLU A 15 8.43 3.23 8.02
N CYS A 16 7.32 2.49 7.86
CA CYS A 16 6.68 2.27 6.56
C CYS A 16 6.21 3.57 5.90
N GLY A 17 6.65 3.81 4.67
CA GLY A 17 6.24 4.99 3.90
C GLY A 17 7.01 6.26 4.23
N VAL A 18 7.97 6.22 5.15
CA VAL A 18 8.79 7.37 5.53
C VAL A 18 10.11 7.36 4.74
N LEU A 19 10.36 8.40 3.95
CA LEU A 19 11.53 8.50 3.07
C LEU A 19 12.87 8.44 3.83
N ALA A 20 12.92 8.95 5.07
CA ALA A 20 14.12 8.93 5.90
C ALA A 20 14.59 7.50 6.25
N HIS A 21 13.71 6.50 6.18
CA HIS A 21 14.02 5.10 6.43
C HIS A 21 14.30 4.29 5.14
N GLY A 22 14.50 4.98 4.02
CA GLY A 22 14.89 4.38 2.75
C GLY A 22 13.81 4.46 1.67
N PHE A 23 14.27 4.54 0.42
CA PHE A 23 13.40 4.71 -0.74
C PHE A 23 14.03 4.13 -2.00
N LEU A 24 13.19 3.92 -3.01
CA LEU A 24 13.57 3.64 -4.38
C LEU A 24 13.31 4.88 -5.25
N ARG A 25 14.26 5.23 -6.14
CA ARG A 25 14.00 6.18 -7.22
C ARG A 25 13.55 5.41 -8.45
N VAL A 26 12.38 5.75 -8.96
CA VAL A 26 11.80 5.19 -10.18
C VAL A 26 11.90 6.25 -11.27
N HIS A 27 12.68 5.96 -12.30
CA HIS A 27 12.80 6.79 -13.49
C HIS A 27 11.87 6.27 -14.58
N CYS A 28 11.23 7.17 -15.33
CA CYS A 28 10.43 6.81 -16.50
C CYS A 28 11.10 7.30 -17.78
N ASP A 29 11.63 6.37 -18.58
CA ASP A 29 12.36 6.71 -19.82
C ASP A 29 11.49 7.42 -20.86
N ALA A 30 10.19 7.16 -20.88
CA ALA A 30 9.27 7.77 -21.84
C ALA A 30 8.99 9.26 -21.59
N CYS A 31 9.05 9.72 -20.33
CA CYS A 31 8.76 11.12 -19.97
C CYS A 31 9.89 11.82 -19.22
N GLY A 32 11.00 11.13 -18.93
CA GLY A 32 12.17 11.63 -18.21
C GLY A 32 11.95 11.97 -16.74
N ARG A 33 10.76 11.67 -16.18
CA ARG A 33 10.43 12.06 -14.79
C ARG A 33 10.89 11.00 -13.79
N ASP A 34 11.56 11.47 -12.74
CA ASP A 34 11.86 10.68 -11.55
C ASP A 34 10.75 10.79 -10.51
N ARG A 35 10.48 9.68 -9.82
CA ARG A 35 9.64 9.62 -8.63
C ARG A 35 10.38 8.90 -7.52
N VAL A 36 10.23 9.39 -6.29
CA VAL A 36 10.78 8.73 -5.11
C VAL A 36 9.68 7.98 -4.40
N VAL A 37 9.92 6.70 -4.10
CA VAL A 37 8.96 5.79 -3.48
C VAL A 37 9.56 5.22 -2.20
N ALA A 38 8.98 5.58 -1.06
CA ALA A 38 9.38 5.02 0.23
C ALA A 38 9.11 3.51 0.31
N PHE A 39 9.94 2.80 1.07
CA PHE A 39 9.75 1.38 1.32
C PHE A 39 8.45 1.08 2.07
N SER A 40 7.97 -0.14 1.90
CA SER A 40 6.76 -0.65 2.55
C SER A 40 7.11 -1.80 3.49
N CYS A 41 6.46 -1.84 4.65
CA CYS A 41 6.63 -2.96 5.59
C CYS A 41 5.99 -4.26 5.10
N LYS A 42 5.16 -4.21 4.05
CA LYS A 42 4.43 -5.34 3.46
C LYS A 42 3.47 -6.06 4.44
N GLY A 43 3.25 -5.50 5.63
CA GLY A 43 2.26 -5.97 6.61
C GLY A 43 0.83 -5.95 6.04
N ARG A 44 -0.02 -6.88 6.49
CA ARG A 44 -1.38 -7.03 5.95
C ARG A 44 -2.50 -6.50 6.82
N SER A 45 -2.27 -6.31 8.12
CA SER A 45 -3.33 -6.03 9.09
C SER A 45 -3.35 -4.57 9.53
N LEU A 46 -2.33 -4.10 10.22
CA LEU A 46 -2.36 -2.82 10.95
C LEU A 46 -1.88 -1.61 10.13
N CYS A 47 -1.03 -1.84 9.13
CA CYS A 47 -0.41 -0.74 8.39
C CYS A 47 -1.39 -0.10 7.40
N SER A 48 -1.91 1.08 7.73
CA SER A 48 -2.80 1.86 6.86
C SER A 48 -2.16 2.22 5.51
N SER A 49 -0.87 2.53 5.47
CA SER A 49 -0.15 2.83 4.22
C SER A 49 -0.02 1.63 3.29
N CYS A 50 0.17 0.42 3.83
CA CYS A 50 0.21 -0.81 3.02
C CYS A 50 -1.20 -1.29 2.67
N GLY A 51 -2.15 -1.19 3.61
CA GLY A 51 -3.56 -1.49 3.40
C GLY A 51 -4.15 -0.64 2.29
N GLY A 52 -3.96 0.69 2.36
CA GLY A 52 -4.43 1.63 1.34
C GLY A 52 -3.84 1.35 -0.05
N ARG A 53 -2.54 1.07 -0.15
CA ARG A 53 -1.91 0.64 -1.42
C ARG A 53 -2.54 -0.63 -1.98
N ARG A 54 -2.71 -1.66 -1.15
CA ARG A 54 -3.34 -2.91 -1.59
C ARG A 54 -4.80 -2.71 -2.01
N MET A 55 -5.54 -1.84 -1.33
CA MET A 55 -6.91 -1.48 -1.71
C MET A 55 -6.93 -0.79 -3.08
N ALA A 56 -6.03 0.15 -3.32
CA ALA A 56 -5.91 0.82 -4.62
C ALA A 56 -5.53 -0.16 -5.75
N ASP A 57 -4.55 -1.04 -5.51
CA ASP A 57 -4.16 -2.09 -6.47
C ASP A 57 -5.32 -3.04 -6.77
N THR A 58 -6.05 -3.46 -5.74
CA THR A 58 -7.25 -4.29 -5.88
C THR A 58 -8.31 -3.56 -6.69
N ALA A 59 -8.58 -2.29 -6.40
CA ALA A 59 -9.56 -1.50 -7.13
C ALA A 59 -9.20 -1.36 -8.61
N ALA A 60 -7.93 -1.09 -8.93
CA ALA A 60 -7.45 -1.01 -10.30
C ALA A 60 -7.59 -2.36 -11.04
N HIS A 61 -7.29 -3.47 -10.36
CA HIS A 61 -7.49 -4.80 -10.91
C HIS A 61 -8.97 -5.10 -11.16
N LEU A 62 -9.84 -4.77 -10.20
CA LEU A 62 -11.28 -4.97 -10.32
C LEU A 62 -11.84 -4.20 -11.52
N VAL A 63 -11.58 -2.90 -11.63
CA VAL A 63 -12.08 -2.06 -12.72
C VAL A 63 -11.47 -2.43 -14.07
N GLY A 64 -10.18 -2.78 -14.08
CA GLY A 64 -9.46 -3.06 -15.33
C GLY A 64 -9.66 -4.46 -15.89
N ARG A 65 -10.00 -5.45 -15.05
CA ARG A 65 -9.97 -6.87 -15.45
C ARG A 65 -11.13 -7.72 -14.99
N VAL A 66 -11.87 -7.35 -13.95
CA VAL A 66 -12.88 -8.23 -13.32
C VAL A 66 -14.29 -7.72 -13.55
N LEU A 67 -14.53 -6.43 -13.31
CA LEU A 67 -15.84 -5.82 -13.45
C LEU A 67 -16.18 -5.56 -14.92
N LEU A 68 -17.39 -5.93 -15.32
CA LEU A 68 -17.92 -5.58 -16.63
C LEU A 68 -18.24 -4.08 -16.68
N LYS A 69 -18.22 -3.51 -17.89
CA LYS A 69 -18.56 -2.10 -18.15
C LYS A 69 -20.08 -1.87 -18.10
N VAL A 70 -20.68 -2.18 -16.96
CA VAL A 70 -22.10 -1.95 -16.65
C VAL A 70 -22.20 -1.16 -15.35
N PRO A 71 -23.31 -0.43 -15.11
CA PRO A 71 -23.50 0.25 -13.84
C PRO A 71 -23.43 -0.74 -12.67
N VAL A 72 -22.49 -0.51 -11.75
CA VAL A 72 -22.32 -1.27 -10.52
C VAL A 72 -22.59 -0.39 -9.31
N ARG A 73 -23.19 -0.97 -8.26
CA ARG A 73 -23.46 -0.27 -7.00
C ARG A 73 -22.49 -0.74 -5.92
N GLN A 74 -21.65 0.16 -5.42
CA GLN A 74 -20.81 -0.10 -4.25
C GLN A 74 -21.65 0.02 -2.97
N ARG A 75 -21.53 -0.95 -2.06
CA ARG A 75 -22.07 -0.89 -0.69
C ARG A 75 -20.90 -0.98 0.29
N VAL A 76 -20.87 -0.11 1.28
CA VAL A 76 -19.86 -0.11 2.35
C VAL A 76 -20.59 -0.42 3.66
N LEU A 77 -20.09 -1.41 4.39
CA LEU A 77 -20.60 -1.74 5.73
C LEU A 77 -19.67 -1.13 6.76
N SER A 78 -20.23 -0.32 7.64
CA SER A 78 -19.53 0.26 8.78
C SER A 78 -19.97 -0.47 10.04
N VAL A 79 -19.00 -0.93 10.84
CA VAL A 79 -19.24 -1.45 12.18
C VAL A 79 -18.83 -0.38 13.18
N SER A 80 -19.79 0.04 14.00
CA SER A 80 -19.64 1.00 15.10
C SER A 80 -19.58 0.28 16.43
#